data_AF-A0A6B3HRL0-F1
#
_entry.id   AF-A0A6B3HRL0-F1
#
_cell.length_a   1.000
_cell.length_b   1.000
_cell.length_c   1.000
_cell.angle_alpha   90.00
_cell.angle_beta   90.00
_cell.angle_gamma   90.00
#
_symmetry.space_group_name_H-M   'P 1'
#
loop_
_entity.id
_entity.type
_entity.pdbx_description
1 polymer ?
#
loop_
_entity_poly.entity_id
_entity_poly.type
_entity_poly.pdbx_seq_one_letter_code
_entity_poly.pdbx_strand_id
1 'polypeptide(L)'
;YGFLVGEVVRRVSGVLPGEFLRQEITGPLGIDFTFGLPEKETHRLAELVQDRTDRTAQAALLARMQPVAVASLLNPPTGRAAANTPGWRAAEIPAANGHGTARAVAALYGILAGRGSIGGHRILSEQAVERVRESQGACRDLVLGDAFAHETEIALGLWLSGRNRSYGPNPRAMGHDGAGGSCGLADPEAGIALGYVMNRMGSGVADDPRKTALVDAVYTAHRNARG
;
A
#
# COMPACT_ATOMS: atom_id res chain seq x y z
N TYR A 1 11.03 -2.05 -0.13
CA TYR A 1 10.87 -3.38 -0.74
C TYR A 1 10.86 -3.41 -2.27
N GLY A 2 10.35 -2.40 -2.99
CA GLY A 2 10.08 -2.47 -4.44
C GLY A 2 11.20 -3.03 -5.32
N PHE A 3 12.41 -2.47 -5.28
CA PHE A 3 13.52 -2.99 -6.10
C PHE A 3 14.07 -4.34 -5.61
N LEU A 4 14.15 -4.55 -4.29
CA LEU A 4 14.67 -5.81 -3.73
C LEU A 4 13.80 -7.01 -4.11
N VAL A 5 12.49 -6.90 -3.89
CA VAL A 5 11.52 -7.95 -4.25
C VAL A 5 11.35 -8.01 -5.77
N GLY A 6 11.33 -6.85 -6.44
CA GLY A 6 11.20 -6.78 -7.89
C GLY A 6 12.34 -7.48 -8.63
N GLU A 7 13.58 -7.40 -8.13
CA GLU A 7 14.70 -8.12 -8.71
C GLU A 7 14.60 -9.64 -8.50
N VAL A 8 14.07 -10.09 -7.37
CA VAL A 8 13.77 -11.53 -7.16
C VAL A 8 12.74 -12.00 -8.17
N VAL A 9 11.64 -11.26 -8.36
CA VAL A 9 10.64 -11.56 -9.39
C VAL A 9 11.31 -11.65 -10.75
N ARG A 10 12.08 -10.63 -11.15
CA ARG A 10 12.75 -10.59 -12.45
C ARG A 10 13.70 -11.76 -12.69
N ARG A 11 14.48 -12.15 -11.69
CA ARG A 11 15.43 -13.27 -11.82
C ARG A 11 14.74 -14.63 -11.90
N VAL A 12 13.58 -14.78 -11.25
CA VAL A 12 12.83 -16.05 -11.23
C VAL A 12 11.93 -16.19 -12.46
N SER A 13 11.25 -15.11 -12.88
CA SER A 13 10.27 -15.15 -13.98
C SER A 13 10.86 -14.75 -15.34
N GLY A 14 11.99 -14.04 -15.36
CA GLY A 14 12.59 -13.51 -16.58
C GLY A 14 11.99 -12.20 -17.09
N VAL A 15 10.94 -11.67 -16.45
CA VAL A 15 10.26 -10.41 -16.85
C VAL A 15 10.25 -9.39 -15.71
N LEU A 16 10.05 -8.12 -16.05
CA LEU A 16 9.99 -7.05 -15.05
C LEU A 16 8.74 -7.16 -14.15
N PRO A 17 8.76 -6.60 -12.93
CA PRO A 17 7.65 -6.70 -11.99
C PRO A 17 6.30 -6.20 -12.52
N GLY A 18 6.27 -5.11 -13.29
CA GLY A 18 5.05 -4.59 -13.90
C GLY A 18 4.47 -5.55 -14.94
N GLU A 19 5.33 -6.18 -15.74
CA GLU A 19 4.92 -7.21 -16.69
C GLU A 19 4.43 -8.47 -15.99
N PHE A 20 5.14 -8.95 -14.97
CA PHE A 20 4.71 -10.10 -14.16
C PHE A 20 3.33 -9.85 -13.53
N LEU A 21 3.14 -8.69 -12.90
CA LEU A 21 1.86 -8.29 -12.31
C LEU A 21 0.73 -8.34 -13.34
N ARG A 22 0.98 -7.83 -14.55
CA ARG A 22 0.01 -7.83 -15.65
C ARG A 22 -0.32 -9.23 -16.14
N GLN A 23 0.69 -10.07 -16.36
CA GLN A 23 0.50 -11.42 -16.92
C GLN A 23 -0.16 -12.37 -15.92
N GLU A 24 0.23 -12.32 -14.65
CA GLU A 24 -0.15 -13.33 -13.65
C GLU A 24 -1.35 -12.92 -12.79
N ILE A 25 -1.61 -11.62 -12.63
CA ILE A 25 -2.61 -11.13 -11.67
C ILE A 25 -3.61 -10.19 -12.33
N THR A 26 -3.17 -9.02 -12.77
CA THR A 26 -4.11 -7.95 -13.13
C THR A 26 -4.78 -8.18 -14.47
N GLY A 27 -4.08 -8.74 -15.46
CA GLY A 27 -4.64 -9.11 -16.76
C GLY A 27 -5.73 -10.18 -16.65
N PRO A 28 -5.43 -11.38 -16.09
CA PRO A 28 -6.42 -12.45 -15.95
C PRO A 28 -7.67 -12.07 -15.13
N LEU A 29 -7.51 -11.14 -14.18
CA LEU A 29 -8.59 -10.70 -13.30
C LEU A 29 -9.27 -9.40 -13.76
N GLY A 30 -8.81 -8.77 -14.86
CA GLY A 30 -9.33 -7.48 -15.32
C GLY A 30 -9.16 -6.33 -14.31
N ILE A 31 -8.10 -6.38 -13.50
CA ILE A 31 -7.82 -5.38 -12.46
C ILE A 31 -7.06 -4.20 -13.07
N ASP A 32 -7.61 -2.99 -12.94
CA ASP A 32 -6.98 -1.76 -13.43
C ASP A 32 -5.94 -1.22 -12.42
N PHE A 33 -4.81 -1.92 -12.31
CA PHE A 33 -3.65 -1.52 -11.51
C PHE A 33 -2.34 -1.85 -12.24
N THR A 34 -1.38 -0.94 -12.21
CA THR A 34 -0.09 -1.10 -12.91
C THR A 34 1.07 -0.34 -12.27
N PHE A 35 2.29 -0.78 -12.58
CA PHE A 35 3.53 0.01 -12.45
C PHE A 35 3.97 0.43 -13.85
N GLY A 36 4.56 1.60 -14.01
CA GLY A 36 4.99 2.08 -15.34
C GLY A 36 3.80 2.33 -16.25
N LEU A 37 3.02 3.37 -15.94
CA LEU A 37 1.83 3.71 -16.70
C LEU A 37 2.20 4.10 -18.14
N PRO A 38 1.64 3.43 -19.17
CA PRO A 38 1.86 3.80 -20.56
C PRO A 38 1.37 5.23 -20.85
N GLU A 39 2.08 5.95 -21.72
CA GLU A 39 1.75 7.34 -22.06
C GLU A 39 0.30 7.51 -22.54
N LYS A 40 -0.21 6.56 -23.33
CA LYS A 40 -1.60 6.53 -23.81
C LYS A 40 -2.65 6.50 -22.68
N GLU A 41 -2.29 6.01 -21.50
CA GLU A 41 -3.18 5.90 -20.33
C GLU A 41 -3.11 7.14 -19.43
N THR A 42 -2.26 8.12 -19.73
CA THR A 42 -2.10 9.31 -18.88
C THR A 42 -3.33 10.20 -18.85
N HIS A 43 -4.22 10.10 -19.84
CA HIS A 43 -5.45 10.89 -19.95
C HIS A 43 -6.46 10.64 -18.80
N ARG A 44 -6.37 9.48 -18.13
CA ARG A 44 -7.24 9.11 -17.00
C ARG A 44 -6.59 9.32 -15.63
N LEU A 45 -5.39 9.91 -15.59
CA LEU A 45 -4.72 10.20 -14.32
C LEU A 45 -5.29 11.44 -13.65
N ALA A 46 -5.57 11.31 -12.36
CA ALA A 46 -5.76 12.46 -11.50
C ALA A 46 -4.40 13.08 -11.15
N GLU A 47 -4.32 14.41 -11.17
CA GLU A 47 -3.16 15.12 -10.64
C GLU A 47 -3.15 15.05 -9.11
N LEU A 48 -2.01 14.64 -8.53
CA LEU A 48 -1.85 14.66 -7.08
C LEU A 48 -1.71 16.09 -6.58
N VAL A 49 -2.57 16.45 -5.64
CA VAL A 49 -2.61 17.77 -5.00
C VAL A 49 -2.02 17.65 -3.60
N GLN A 50 -0.98 18.43 -3.34
CA GLN A 50 -0.24 18.43 -2.08
C GLN A 50 -0.29 19.82 -1.44
N ASP A 51 -0.37 19.85 -0.10
CA ASP A 51 -0.16 21.10 0.62
C ASP A 51 1.29 21.55 0.52
N ARG A 52 1.47 22.88 0.61
CA ARG A 52 2.81 23.46 0.68
C ARG A 52 3.52 22.91 1.90
N THR A 53 4.66 22.27 1.66
CA THR A 53 5.52 21.78 2.74
C THR A 53 6.14 22.96 3.48
N ASP A 54 5.96 23.01 4.80
CA ASP A 54 6.75 23.88 5.66
C ASP A 54 8.19 23.35 5.70
N ARG A 55 9.08 24.03 4.98
CA ARG A 55 10.49 23.66 4.85
C ARG A 55 11.25 23.75 6.18
N THR A 56 10.86 24.66 7.06
CA THR A 56 11.49 24.82 8.37
C THR A 56 11.14 23.66 9.27
N ALA A 57 9.85 23.31 9.33
CA ALA A 57 9.38 22.14 10.08
C ALA A 57 10.00 20.84 9.52
N GLN A 58 10.11 20.72 8.19
CA GLN A 58 10.74 19.57 7.55
C GLN A 58 12.23 19.46 7.88
N ALA A 59 12.98 20.55 7.83
CA ALA A 59 14.40 20.55 8.19
C ALA A 59 14.62 20.18 9.66
N ALA A 60 13.79 20.71 10.56
CA ALA A 60 13.85 20.37 11.98
C ALA A 60 13.51 18.89 12.26
N LEU A 61 12.60 18.30 11.48
CA LEU A 61 12.30 16.87 11.53
C LEU A 61 13.45 16.02 11.00
N LEU A 62 14.07 16.41 9.88
CA LEU A 62 15.23 15.68 9.34
C LEU A 62 16.44 15.73 10.27
N ALA A 63 16.65 16.85 10.98
CA ALA A 63 17.78 17.01 11.91
C ALA A 63 17.71 16.10 13.14
N ARG A 64 16.53 15.60 13.52
CA ARG A 64 16.34 14.66 14.64
C ARG A 64 16.35 13.19 14.21
N MET A 65 16.35 12.93 12.90
CA MET A 65 16.26 11.57 12.36
C MET A 65 17.61 10.84 12.42
N GLN A 66 17.54 9.53 12.61
CA GLN A 66 18.71 8.67 12.52
C GLN A 66 19.28 8.66 11.09
N PRO A 67 20.60 8.43 10.90
CA PRO A 67 21.22 8.42 9.57
C PRO A 67 20.51 7.50 8.56
N VAL A 68 20.02 6.34 9.02
CA VAL A 68 19.26 5.39 8.18
C VAL A 68 17.95 5.97 7.67
N ALA A 69 17.25 6.76 8.49
CA ALA A 69 16.01 7.42 8.12
C ALA A 69 16.26 8.54 7.10
N VAL A 70 17.29 9.35 7.32
CA VAL A 70 17.71 10.40 6.38
C VAL A 70 18.06 9.80 5.02
N ALA A 71 18.87 8.72 5.00
CA ALA A 71 19.21 8.03 3.76
C ALA A 71 17.98 7.44 3.05
N SER A 72 17.04 6.86 3.81
CA SER A 72 15.82 6.26 3.25
C SER A 72 14.87 7.29 2.64
N LEU A 73 14.83 8.52 3.18
CA LEU A 73 13.90 9.57 2.76
C LEU A 73 14.48 10.52 1.71
N LEU A 74 15.81 10.67 1.64
CA LEU A 74 16.47 11.68 0.81
C LEU A 74 17.39 11.09 -0.27
N ASN A 75 17.44 9.77 -0.44
CA ASN A 75 18.25 9.13 -1.49
C ASN A 75 17.43 8.15 -2.37
N PRO A 76 16.98 8.58 -3.57
CA PRO A 76 17.16 9.90 -4.14
C PRO A 76 16.27 10.95 -3.44
N PRO A 77 16.59 12.26 -3.55
CA PRO A 77 15.77 13.33 -2.99
C PRO A 77 14.54 13.58 -3.88
N THR A 78 13.77 12.53 -4.17
CA THR A 78 12.53 12.61 -4.94
C THR A 78 11.40 13.01 -4.01
N GLY A 79 11.09 14.31 -4.01
CA GLY A 79 9.91 14.82 -3.33
C GLY A 79 8.63 14.30 -3.96
N ARG A 80 7.53 14.39 -3.22
CA ARG A 80 6.19 13.94 -3.63
C ARG A 80 5.70 14.61 -4.93
N ALA A 81 6.25 15.77 -5.30
CA ALA A 81 5.98 16.43 -6.59
C ALA A 81 6.44 15.61 -7.81
N ALA A 82 7.46 14.75 -7.65
CA ALA A 82 7.94 13.89 -8.73
C ALA A 82 6.84 12.96 -9.25
N ALA A 83 5.86 12.60 -8.41
CA ALA A 83 4.75 11.72 -8.76
C ALA A 83 3.87 12.24 -9.91
N ASN A 84 3.86 13.55 -10.15
CA ASN A 84 3.14 14.15 -11.28
C ASN A 84 3.96 14.23 -12.58
N THR A 85 5.25 13.87 -12.57
CA THR A 85 6.09 13.94 -13.75
C THR A 85 5.87 12.74 -14.68
N PRO A 86 5.94 12.93 -16.02
CA PRO A 86 5.83 11.81 -16.97
C PRO A 86 6.85 10.70 -16.72
N GLY A 87 8.11 11.06 -16.41
CA GLY A 87 9.18 10.09 -16.15
C GLY A 87 8.90 9.21 -14.94
N TRP A 88 8.37 9.78 -13.85
CA TRP A 88 7.97 8.99 -12.67
C TRP A 88 6.81 8.05 -12.98
N ARG A 89 5.81 8.53 -13.73
CA ARG A 89 4.61 7.75 -14.08
C ARG A 89 4.97 6.56 -14.97
N ALA A 90 5.89 6.75 -15.91
CA ALA A 90 6.33 5.73 -16.86
C ALA A 90 7.33 4.71 -16.29
N ALA A 91 8.05 5.03 -15.20
CA ALA A 91 9.02 4.12 -14.60
C ALA A 91 8.35 2.93 -13.88
N GLU A 92 9.08 1.84 -13.66
CA GLU A 92 8.66 0.77 -12.75
C GLU A 92 9.31 0.95 -11.37
N ILE A 93 8.56 1.50 -10.41
CA ILE A 93 9.00 1.71 -9.03
C ILE A 93 7.98 1.04 -8.09
N PRO A 94 8.02 -0.31 -7.93
CA PRO A 94 6.96 -1.05 -7.24
C PRO A 94 6.73 -0.64 -5.78
N ALA A 95 7.68 0.06 -5.17
CA ALA A 95 7.53 0.58 -3.81
C ALA A 95 6.71 1.87 -3.71
N ALA A 96 6.50 2.61 -4.81
CA ALA A 96 6.04 4.00 -4.73
C ALA A 96 5.14 4.49 -5.86
N ASN A 97 5.12 3.85 -7.04
CA ASN A 97 4.43 4.40 -8.22
C ASN A 97 3.38 3.48 -8.85
N GLY A 98 2.71 2.67 -8.02
CA GLY A 98 1.51 1.96 -8.45
C GLY A 98 0.40 2.95 -8.83
N HIS A 99 -0.23 2.73 -9.98
CA HIS A 99 -1.39 3.49 -10.45
C HIS A 99 -2.59 2.57 -10.55
N GLY A 100 -3.72 2.97 -9.96
CA GLY A 100 -4.96 2.21 -10.06
C GLY A 100 -6.11 2.89 -9.33
N THR A 101 -7.30 2.31 -9.49
CA THR A 101 -8.51 2.81 -8.83
C THR A 101 -8.68 2.20 -7.44
N ALA A 102 -9.53 2.81 -6.59
CA ALA A 102 -9.93 2.22 -5.31
C ALA A 102 -10.48 0.80 -5.48
N ARG A 103 -11.25 0.56 -6.56
CA ARG A 103 -11.78 -0.77 -6.91
C ARG A 103 -10.66 -1.76 -7.24
N ALA A 104 -9.65 -1.33 -7.98
CA ALA A 104 -8.52 -2.19 -8.35
C ALA A 104 -7.68 -2.57 -7.11
N VAL A 105 -7.41 -1.62 -6.23
CA VAL A 105 -6.75 -1.87 -4.93
C VAL A 105 -7.58 -2.84 -4.09
N ALA A 106 -8.90 -2.60 -3.96
CA ALA A 106 -9.79 -3.49 -3.23
C ALA A 106 -9.82 -4.91 -3.83
N ALA A 107 -9.75 -5.05 -5.16
CA ALA A 107 -9.69 -6.35 -5.82
C ALA A 107 -8.37 -7.09 -5.54
N LEU A 108 -7.22 -6.40 -5.57
CA LEU A 108 -5.92 -6.99 -5.23
C LEU A 108 -5.91 -7.50 -3.78
N TYR A 109 -6.37 -6.70 -2.82
CA TYR A 109 -6.51 -7.14 -1.44
C TYR A 109 -7.64 -8.17 -1.26
N GLY A 110 -8.64 -8.15 -2.14
CA GLY A 110 -9.72 -9.14 -2.21
C GLY A 110 -9.22 -10.55 -2.48
N ILE A 111 -8.11 -10.72 -3.19
CA ILE A 111 -7.42 -12.01 -3.34
C ILE A 111 -7.04 -12.54 -1.96
N LEU A 112 -6.46 -11.69 -1.09
CA LEU A 112 -6.03 -12.09 0.24
C LEU A 112 -7.23 -12.34 1.17
N ALA A 113 -8.24 -11.46 1.15
CA ALA A 113 -9.46 -11.63 1.91
C ALA A 113 -10.23 -12.91 1.52
N GLY A 114 -10.18 -13.29 0.24
CA GLY A 114 -10.71 -14.54 -0.30
C GLY A 114 -9.75 -15.73 -0.20
N ARG A 115 -8.80 -15.70 0.75
CA ARG A 115 -7.83 -16.78 1.04
C ARG A 115 -7.06 -17.25 -0.20
N GLY A 116 -6.65 -16.30 -1.02
CA GLY A 116 -5.84 -16.50 -2.22
C GLY A 116 -6.66 -16.65 -3.49
N SER A 117 -7.96 -16.42 -3.44
CA SER A 117 -8.86 -16.52 -4.59
C SER A 117 -9.83 -15.35 -4.69
N ILE A 118 -10.20 -14.98 -5.91
CA ILE A 118 -11.22 -13.97 -6.19
C ILE A 118 -11.95 -14.34 -7.47
N GLY A 119 -13.29 -14.25 -7.47
CA GLY A 119 -14.10 -14.56 -8.66
C GLY A 119 -13.89 -15.97 -9.24
N GLY A 120 -13.56 -16.95 -8.40
CA GLY A 120 -13.27 -18.33 -8.84
C GLY A 120 -11.84 -18.57 -9.36
N HIS A 121 -11.01 -17.52 -9.48
CA HIS A 121 -9.61 -17.63 -9.86
C HIS A 121 -8.72 -17.75 -8.63
N ARG A 122 -7.84 -18.76 -8.59
CA ARG A 122 -6.86 -18.95 -7.51
C ARG A 122 -5.51 -18.39 -7.91
N ILE A 123 -5.00 -17.46 -7.11
CA ILE A 123 -3.70 -16.80 -7.28
C ILE A 123 -2.70 -17.32 -6.23
N LEU A 124 -3.16 -17.53 -4.99
CA LEU A 124 -2.35 -18.07 -3.89
C LEU A 124 -3.04 -19.27 -3.25
N SER A 125 -2.26 -20.19 -2.68
CA SER A 125 -2.82 -21.18 -1.76
C SER A 125 -3.23 -20.51 -0.45
N GLU A 126 -4.16 -21.13 0.28
CA GLU A 126 -4.56 -20.60 1.60
C GLU A 126 -3.36 -20.56 2.56
N GLN A 127 -2.50 -21.58 2.50
CA GLN A 127 -1.25 -21.63 3.28
C GLN A 127 -0.32 -20.46 2.94
N ALA A 128 -0.22 -20.07 1.67
CA ALA A 128 0.57 -18.91 1.28
C ALA A 128 -0.01 -17.61 1.86
N VAL A 129 -1.35 -17.46 1.87
CA VAL A 129 -2.00 -16.29 2.51
C VAL A 129 -1.75 -16.27 4.02
N GLU A 130 -1.82 -17.41 4.69
CA GLU A 130 -1.49 -17.49 6.12
C GLU A 130 -0.02 -17.11 6.40
N ARG A 131 0.90 -17.54 5.53
CA ARG A 131 2.32 -17.19 5.64
C ARG A 131 2.58 -15.70 5.37
N VAL A 132 1.89 -15.10 4.41
CA VAL A 132 2.01 -13.65 4.10
C VAL A 132 1.67 -12.79 5.31
N ARG A 133 0.69 -13.21 6.12
CA ARG A 133 0.20 -12.47 7.31
C ARG A 133 0.77 -12.99 8.63
N GLU A 134 1.82 -13.78 8.59
CA GLU A 134 2.54 -14.21 9.79
C GLU A 134 3.39 -13.04 10.31
N SER A 135 3.23 -12.72 11.59
CA SER A 135 3.98 -11.63 12.23
C SER A 135 5.48 -11.88 12.15
N GLN A 136 6.21 -10.87 11.68
CA GLN A 136 7.67 -10.82 11.72
C GLN A 136 8.16 -9.94 12.89
N GLY A 137 7.26 -9.53 13.77
CA GLY A 137 7.55 -8.71 14.95
C GLY A 137 6.92 -7.31 14.89
N ALA A 138 6.74 -6.74 16.07
CA ALA A 138 6.35 -5.35 16.27
C ALA A 138 7.52 -4.57 16.86
N CYS A 139 7.80 -3.39 16.31
CA CYS A 139 8.81 -2.50 16.86
C CYS A 139 8.52 -1.05 16.47
N ARG A 140 9.20 -0.12 17.16
CA ARG A 140 9.34 1.25 16.67
C ARG A 140 10.29 1.26 15.48
N ASP A 141 9.75 1.48 14.29
CA ASP A 141 10.51 1.53 13.04
C ASP A 141 11.56 2.66 13.06
N LEU A 142 12.77 2.38 12.57
CA LEU A 142 13.89 3.35 12.59
C LEU A 142 13.70 4.52 11.63
N VAL A 143 12.85 4.38 10.61
CA VAL A 143 12.60 5.36 9.55
C VAL A 143 11.25 6.05 9.75
N LEU A 144 10.20 5.27 9.96
CA LEU A 144 8.82 5.73 10.05
C LEU A 144 8.31 5.85 11.49
N GLY A 145 9.07 5.42 12.49
CA GLY A 145 8.60 5.35 13.88
C GLY A 145 8.18 6.69 14.49
N ASP A 146 8.78 7.81 14.06
CA ASP A 146 8.36 9.15 14.49
C ASP A 146 7.12 9.65 13.74
N ALA A 147 6.79 9.03 12.61
CA ALA A 147 5.60 9.33 11.82
C ALA A 147 4.40 8.46 12.23
N PHE A 148 4.60 7.47 13.11
CA PHE A 148 3.56 6.63 13.67
C PHE A 148 3.32 6.95 15.15
N ALA A 149 2.05 6.94 15.55
CA ALA A 149 1.68 7.12 16.96
C ALA A 149 2.08 5.91 17.83
N HIS A 150 2.25 4.75 17.21
CA HIS A 150 2.45 3.46 17.86
C HIS A 150 3.44 2.58 17.08
N GLU A 151 3.87 1.49 17.70
CA GLU A 151 4.66 0.47 17.00
C GLU A 151 3.87 -0.14 15.84
N THR A 152 4.58 -0.44 14.75
CA THR A 152 4.00 -1.12 13.59
C THR A 152 4.41 -2.57 13.64
N GLU A 153 3.42 -3.45 13.53
CA GLU A 153 3.66 -4.88 13.37
C GLU A 153 3.69 -5.19 11.88
N ILE A 154 4.76 -5.86 11.44
CA ILE A 154 4.96 -6.16 10.02
C ILE A 154 4.85 -7.66 9.76
N ALA A 155 4.37 -7.99 8.57
CA ALA A 155 4.38 -9.33 8.01
C ALA A 155 5.27 -9.33 6.75
N LEU A 156 5.05 -10.28 5.83
CA LEU A 156 5.85 -10.35 4.60
C LEU A 156 5.44 -9.26 3.59
N GLY A 157 5.97 -8.05 3.79
CA GLY A 157 5.76 -6.90 2.90
C GLY A 157 4.47 -6.10 3.17
N LEU A 158 3.72 -6.46 4.21
CA LEU A 158 2.49 -5.80 4.65
C LEU A 158 2.58 -5.42 6.12
N TRP A 159 1.75 -4.49 6.57
CA TRP A 159 1.54 -4.20 7.99
C TRP A 159 0.32 -4.96 8.50
N LEU A 160 0.38 -5.39 9.76
CA LEU A 160 -0.76 -5.99 10.45
C LEU A 160 -1.56 -4.92 11.19
N SER A 161 -2.87 -5.16 11.35
CA SER A 161 -3.77 -4.26 12.07
C SER A 161 -3.38 -4.15 13.54
N GLY A 162 -2.92 -5.26 14.12
CA GLY A 162 -2.41 -5.33 15.47
C GLY A 162 -3.39 -4.80 16.52
N ARG A 163 -2.84 -4.35 17.65
CA ARG A 163 -3.63 -3.79 18.77
C ARG A 163 -4.23 -2.43 18.46
N ASN A 164 -3.63 -1.70 17.52
CA ASN A 164 -4.02 -0.34 17.16
C ASN A 164 -5.19 -0.31 16.16
N ARG A 165 -5.58 -1.48 15.62
CA ARG A 165 -6.72 -1.65 14.71
C ARG A 165 -6.59 -0.82 13.43
N SER A 166 -5.36 -0.60 12.96
CA SER A 166 -5.08 0.23 11.78
C SER A 166 -5.78 -0.25 10.50
N TYR A 167 -6.16 -1.53 10.43
CA TYR A 167 -6.90 -2.13 9.31
C TYR A 167 -8.20 -2.82 9.73
N GLY A 168 -8.74 -2.45 10.90
CA GLY A 168 -9.98 -3.00 11.44
C GLY A 168 -9.79 -3.81 12.73
N PRO A 169 -10.88 -4.36 13.27
CA PRO A 169 -10.91 -5.00 14.60
C PRO A 169 -10.13 -6.32 14.68
N ASN A 170 -9.91 -7.01 13.56
CA ASN A 170 -9.11 -8.23 13.53
C ASN A 170 -7.61 -7.87 13.59
N PRO A 171 -6.85 -8.29 14.62
CA PRO A 171 -5.43 -7.96 14.72
C PRO A 171 -4.59 -8.57 13.58
N ARG A 172 -5.07 -9.65 12.94
CA ARG A 172 -4.43 -10.32 11.79
C ARG A 172 -4.95 -9.83 10.43
N ALA A 173 -5.85 -8.83 10.40
CA ALA A 173 -6.09 -8.09 9.17
C ALA A 173 -4.79 -7.40 8.75
N MET A 174 -4.58 -7.25 7.46
CA MET A 174 -3.32 -6.76 6.91
C MET A 174 -3.54 -5.76 5.79
N GLY A 175 -2.60 -4.85 5.62
CA GLY A 175 -2.72 -3.78 4.66
C GLY A 175 -1.39 -3.08 4.42
N HIS A 176 -1.47 -2.00 3.65
CA HIS A 176 -0.39 -1.03 3.55
C HIS A 176 -1.00 0.34 3.29
N ASP A 177 -0.53 1.35 4.02
CA ASP A 177 -0.88 2.74 3.75
C ASP A 177 0.15 3.38 2.80
N GLY A 178 -0.32 4.29 1.97
CA GLY A 178 0.51 5.10 1.09
C GLY A 178 0.64 6.51 1.66
N ALA A 179 1.81 7.11 1.46
CA ALA A 179 2.06 8.49 1.84
C ALA A 179 0.93 9.40 1.33
N GLY A 180 0.33 10.18 2.23
CA GLY A 180 -0.80 11.05 1.93
C GLY A 180 -2.16 10.50 2.25
N GLY A 181 -2.30 9.19 2.48
CA GLY A 181 -3.47 8.56 3.07
C GLY A 181 -4.16 7.46 2.27
N SER A 182 -3.65 7.05 1.10
CA SER A 182 -4.24 5.93 0.37
C SER A 182 -4.02 4.63 1.15
N CYS A 183 -4.88 3.63 0.96
CA CYS A 183 -4.77 2.38 1.68
C CYS A 183 -5.34 1.23 0.86
N GLY A 184 -4.75 0.05 1.03
CA GLY A 184 -5.44 -1.21 0.77
C GLY A 184 -5.34 -2.13 1.97
N LEU A 185 -6.40 -2.88 2.23
CA LEU A 185 -6.46 -3.83 3.35
C LEU A 185 -7.28 -5.07 3.01
N ALA A 186 -6.97 -6.15 3.71
CA ALA A 186 -7.66 -7.43 3.66
C ALA A 186 -7.84 -8.04 5.06
N ASP A 187 -9.03 -8.60 5.30
CA ASP A 187 -9.39 -9.37 6.48
C ASP A 187 -10.04 -10.70 6.05
N PRO A 188 -9.26 -11.79 6.01
CA PRO A 188 -9.75 -13.11 5.65
C PRO A 188 -10.77 -13.73 6.62
N GLU A 189 -10.84 -13.26 7.86
CA GLU A 189 -11.83 -13.71 8.86
C GLU A 189 -13.19 -13.04 8.62
N ALA A 190 -13.19 -11.74 8.31
CA ALA A 190 -14.41 -11.01 7.96
C ALA A 190 -14.84 -11.23 6.50
N GLY A 191 -13.91 -11.65 5.62
CA GLY A 191 -14.12 -11.68 4.18
C GLY A 191 -14.20 -10.26 3.59
N ILE A 192 -13.46 -9.32 4.17
CA ILE A 192 -13.50 -7.90 3.79
C ILE A 192 -12.19 -7.54 3.09
N ALA A 193 -12.32 -6.81 1.98
CA ALA A 193 -11.22 -6.04 1.42
C ALA A 193 -11.69 -4.61 1.14
N LEU A 194 -10.78 -3.66 1.33
CA LEU A 194 -11.05 -2.24 1.07
C LEU A 194 -9.86 -1.62 0.36
N GLY A 195 -10.16 -0.77 -0.61
CA GLY A 195 -9.21 0.14 -1.25
C GLY A 195 -9.70 1.57 -1.09
N TYR A 196 -8.86 2.44 -0.56
CA TYR A 196 -9.08 3.88 -0.48
C TYR A 196 -7.99 4.61 -1.26
N VAL A 197 -8.39 5.40 -2.25
CA VAL A 197 -7.49 6.15 -3.13
C VAL A 197 -8.06 7.55 -3.31
N MET A 198 -7.19 8.54 -3.32
CA MET A 198 -7.50 9.96 -3.40
C MET A 198 -6.34 10.71 -4.05
N ASN A 199 -6.62 11.89 -4.61
CA ASN A 199 -5.58 12.75 -5.19
C ASN A 199 -5.18 13.92 -4.28
N ARG A 200 -6.02 14.31 -3.32
CA ARG A 200 -5.69 15.30 -2.28
C ARG A 200 -4.96 14.63 -1.12
N MET A 201 -3.65 14.83 -1.09
CA MET A 201 -2.77 14.23 -0.10
C MET A 201 -2.87 14.94 1.25
N GLY A 202 -2.94 14.15 2.32
CA GLY A 202 -2.65 14.61 3.68
C GLY A 202 -1.15 14.60 3.97
N SER A 203 -0.79 15.02 5.18
CA SER A 203 0.60 15.06 5.66
C SER A 203 1.11 13.72 6.19
N GLY A 204 0.21 12.83 6.63
CA GLY A 204 0.55 11.54 7.23
C GLY A 204 1.05 10.48 6.24
N VAL A 205 1.67 9.45 6.81
CA VAL A 205 2.14 8.23 6.08
C VAL A 205 1.30 6.99 6.38
N ALA A 206 0.54 7.01 7.48
CA ALA A 206 -0.41 5.97 7.86
C ALA A 206 -1.59 6.57 8.62
N ASP A 207 -2.63 5.75 8.79
CA ASP A 207 -3.80 6.03 9.63
C ASP A 207 -4.45 7.39 9.35
N ASP A 208 -4.54 7.73 8.06
CA ASP A 208 -5.25 8.92 7.61
C ASP A 208 -6.69 8.90 8.15
N PRO A 209 -7.16 9.99 8.78
CA PRO A 209 -8.49 10.00 9.41
C PRO A 209 -9.63 9.66 8.44
N ARG A 210 -9.48 9.99 7.15
CA ARG A 210 -10.48 9.66 6.11
C ARG A 210 -10.52 8.17 5.86
N LYS A 211 -9.34 7.52 5.79
CA LYS A 211 -9.22 6.06 5.69
C LYS A 211 -9.81 5.39 6.93
N THR A 212 -9.41 5.82 8.13
CA THR A 212 -9.88 5.22 9.40
C THR A 212 -11.41 5.29 9.52
N ALA A 213 -12.01 6.43 9.19
CA ALA A 213 -13.47 6.58 9.19
C ALA A 213 -14.18 5.60 8.22
N LEU A 214 -13.60 5.34 7.05
CA LEU A 214 -14.15 4.36 6.10
C LEU A 214 -14.01 2.93 6.60
N VAL A 215 -12.87 2.58 7.20
CA VAL A 215 -12.66 1.26 7.83
C VAL A 215 -13.71 1.03 8.92
N ASP A 216 -13.88 1.99 9.84
CA ASP A 216 -14.87 1.90 10.92
C ASP A 216 -16.30 1.75 10.40
N ALA A 217 -16.66 2.51 9.35
CA ALA A 217 -17.97 2.43 8.73
C ALA A 217 -18.21 1.05 8.08
N VAL A 218 -17.24 0.51 7.33
CA VAL A 218 -17.37 -0.80 6.68
C VAL A 218 -17.52 -1.92 7.71
N TYR A 219 -16.69 -1.93 8.76
CA TYR A 219 -16.81 -2.95 9.79
C TYR A 219 -18.09 -2.82 10.62
N THR A 220 -18.59 -1.61 10.83
CA THR A 220 -19.87 -1.39 11.50
C THR A 220 -21.03 -1.91 10.66
N ALA A 221 -21.07 -1.59 9.36
CA ALA A 221 -22.07 -2.11 8.44
C ALA A 221 -22.02 -3.65 8.34
N HIS A 222 -20.81 -4.23 8.27
CA HIS A 222 -20.63 -5.68 8.22
C HIS A 222 -21.15 -6.40 9.48
N ARG A 223 -20.91 -5.84 10.68
CA ARG A 223 -21.47 -6.39 11.93
C ARG A 223 -22.99 -6.33 11.93
N ASN A 224 -23.56 -5.20 11.51
CA ASN A 224 -25.01 -5.01 11.49
C ASN A 224 -25.72 -5.94 10.47
N ALA A 225 -25.05 -6.32 9.38
CA ALA A 225 -25.60 -7.24 8.39
C ALA A 225 -25.56 -8.72 8.83
N ARG A 226 -24.81 -9.05 9.90
CA ARG A 226 -24.66 -10.41 10.43
C ARG A 226 -25.42 -10.65 11.74
N GLY A 227 -25.94 -9.59 12.38
CA GLY A 227 -26.76 -9.67 13.59
C GLY A 227 -28.23 -9.58 13.25
#